data_AF-A0A497A9W5-F1
#
_entry.id   AF-A0A497A9W5-F1
#
_cell.length_a   1.000
_cell.length_b   1.000
_cell.length_c   1.000
_cell.angle_alpha   90.00
_cell.angle_beta   90.00
_cell.angle_gamma   90.00
#
_symmetry.space_group_name_H-M   'P 1'
#
loop_
_entity.id
_entity.type
_entity.pdbx_description
1 polymer ?
#
loop_
_entity_poly.entity_id
_entity_poly.type
_entity_poly.pdbx_seq_one_letter_code
_entity_poly.pdbx_strand_id
1 'polypeptide(L)' 'MVALLCQGHVLIEDVPGTGKTILARATAASMSISFKRLQCTPDLLPNDTTGVSVFNQKTGEF' A
#
# COMPACT_ATOMS: atom_id res chain seq x y z
N MET A 1 -16.16 -7.49 -2.60
CA MET A 1 -15.76 -7.65 -4.01
C MET A 1 -16.19 -6.49 -4.89
N VAL A 2 -17.38 -5.89 -4.72
CA VAL A 2 -17.83 -4.73 -5.51
C VAL A 2 -16.79 -3.60 -5.53
N ALA A 3 -16.31 -3.14 -4.36
CA ALA A 3 -15.28 -2.11 -4.30
C ALA A 3 -14.01 -2.50 -5.08
N LEU A 4 -13.51 -3.73 -4.92
CA LEU A 4 -12.31 -4.20 -5.62
C LEU A 4 -12.49 -4.22 -7.15
N LEU A 5 -13.65 -4.69 -7.65
CA LEU A 5 -13.95 -4.76 -9.07
C LEU A 5 -14.19 -3.38 -9.69
N CYS A 6 -14.71 -2.44 -8.91
CA CYS A 6 -14.93 -1.06 -9.30
C CYS A 6 -13.72 -0.14 -9.06
N GLN A 7 -12.54 -0.69 -8.71
CA GLN A 7 -11.34 0.08 -8.34
C GLN A 7 -11.57 1.08 -7.18
N GLY A 8 -12.53 0.80 -6.30
CA GLY A 8 -12.82 1.57 -5.11
C GLY A 8 -11.93 1.21 -3.92
N HIS A 9 -11.93 2.08 -2.92
CA HIS A 9 -11.18 1.92 -1.67
C HIS A 9 -12.07 1.36 -0.55
N VAL A 10 -11.49 0.57 0.34
CA VAL A 10 -12.17 -0.01 1.50
C VAL A 10 -11.42 0.34 2.76
N LEU A 11 -12.14 0.89 3.75
CA LEU A 11 -11.65 1.08 5.11
C LEU A 11 -12.20 -0.05 5.99
N ILE A 12 -11.33 -0.67 6.79
CA ILE A 12 -11.72 -1.74 7.72
C ILE A 12 -11.38 -1.27 9.14
N GLU A 13 -12.41 -0.85 9.86
CA GLU A 13 -12.32 -0.41 11.26
C GLU A 13 -12.72 -1.55 12.19
N ASP A 14 -11.85 -1.88 13.14
CA ASP A 14 -12.12 -2.86 14.21
C ASP A 14 -10.96 -2.79 15.24
N VAL A 15 -11.06 -3.46 16.37
CA VAL A 15 -10.05 -3.44 17.46
C VAL A 15 -8.70 -4.05 17.05
N PRO A 16 -7.58 -3.70 17.70
CA PRO A 16 -6.26 -4.27 17.37
C PRO A 16 -6.22 -5.79 17.51
N GLY A 17 -5.51 -6.47 16.62
CA GLY A 17 -5.27 -7.93 16.70
C GLY A 17 -6.32 -8.82 16.03
N THR A 18 -7.39 -8.29 15.46
CA THR A 18 -8.47 -9.10 14.83
C THR A 18 -8.16 -9.60 13.41
N GLY A 19 -6.89 -9.59 13.00
CA GLY A 19 -6.48 -10.19 11.73
C GLY A 19 -6.81 -9.39 10.47
N LYS A 20 -7.13 -8.09 10.57
CA LYS A 20 -7.37 -7.20 9.40
C LYS A 20 -6.31 -7.32 8.29
N THR A 21 -5.03 -7.39 8.66
CA THR A 21 -3.94 -7.61 7.69
C THR A 21 -4.01 -9.02 7.06
N ILE A 22 -4.34 -10.03 7.85
CA ILE A 22 -4.46 -11.42 7.37
C ILE A 22 -5.61 -11.52 6.37
N LEU A 23 -6.75 -10.89 6.67
CA LEU A 23 -7.89 -10.80 5.77
C LEU A 23 -7.51 -10.19 4.42
N ALA A 24 -6.84 -9.02 4.43
CA ALA A 24 -6.41 -8.35 3.22
C ALA A 24 -5.43 -9.21 2.39
N ARG A 25 -4.45 -9.85 3.06
CA ARG A 25 -3.48 -10.74 2.41
C ARG A 25 -4.12 -12.00 1.86
N ALA A 26 -5.04 -12.62 2.60
CA ALA A 26 -5.76 -13.83 2.16
C ALA A 26 -6.64 -13.53 0.95
N THR A 27 -7.33 -12.38 0.94
CA THR A 27 -8.13 -11.94 -0.20
C THR A 27 -7.29 -11.77 -1.46
N ALA A 28 -6.11 -11.14 -1.36
CA ALA A 28 -5.18 -11.01 -2.47
C ALA A 28 -4.66 -12.38 -2.96
N ALA A 29 -4.31 -13.28 -2.03
CA ALA A 29 -3.84 -14.62 -2.35
C ALA A 29 -4.91 -15.47 -3.07
N SER A 30 -6.16 -15.45 -2.60
CA SER A 30 -7.28 -16.15 -3.23
C SER A 30 -7.60 -15.66 -4.65
N MET A 31 -7.18 -14.44 -4.99
CA MET A 31 -7.39 -13.83 -6.31
C MET A 31 -6.10 -13.76 -7.16
N SER A 32 -4.99 -14.30 -6.65
CA SER A 32 -3.66 -14.22 -7.29
C SER A 32 -3.21 -12.79 -7.63
N ILE A 33 -3.55 -11.81 -6.77
CA ILE A 33 -3.18 -10.40 -6.93
C ILE A 33 -1.95 -10.09 -6.04
N SER A 34 -1.10 -9.17 -6.48
CA SER A 34 0.02 -8.70 -5.64
C SER A 34 -0.49 -7.93 -4.41
N PHE A 35 0.13 -8.19 -3.27
CA PHE A 35 -0.19 -7.51 -2.02
C PHE A 35 1.02 -6.73 -1.53
N LYS A 36 0.84 -5.43 -1.29
CA LYS A 36 1.82 -4.56 -0.64
C LYS A 36 1.18 -3.94 0.59
N ARG A 37 1.91 -3.92 1.70
CA ARG A 37 1.49 -3.29 2.96
C ARG A 37 2.37 -2.09 3.22
N LEU A 38 1.75 -0.94 3.45
CA LEU A 38 2.38 0.23 4.04
C LEU A 38 1.87 0.37 5.48
N GLN A 39 2.78 0.51 6.44
CA GLN A 39 2.42 0.82 7.82
C GLN A 39 2.64 2.31 8.04
N CYS A 40 1.56 3.04 8.32
CA CYS A 40 1.67 4.43 8.70
C CYS A 40 2.20 4.50 10.14
N THR A 41 3.39 5.06 10.29
CA THR A 41 3.97 5.45 11.58
C THR A 41 3.96 6.98 11.66
N PRO A 42 3.98 7.58 12.86
CA PRO A 42 3.90 9.04 13.00
C PRO A 42 5.09 9.79 12.38
N ASP A 43 6.20 9.08 12.14
CA ASP A 43 7.43 9.56 11.54
C ASP A 43 7.49 9.39 10.01
N LEU A 44 6.51 8.73 9.38
CA LEU A 44 6.50 8.48 7.94
C LEU A 44 6.46 9.80 7.14
N LEU A 45 7.47 10.06 6.29
CA LEU A 45 7.51 11.22 5.40
C LEU A 45 6.85 10.89 4.06
N PRO A 46 6.29 11.90 3.35
CA PRO A 46 5.74 11.70 2.00
C PRO A 46 6.75 11.06 1.05
N ASN A 47 8.01 11.47 1.12
CA ASN A 47 9.10 10.93 0.30
C ASN A 47 9.36 9.44 0.51
N ASP A 48 9.00 8.87 1.68
CA ASP A 48 9.13 7.43 1.91
C ASP A 48 8.12 6.61 1.08
N THR A 49 7.04 7.24 0.63
CA THR A 49 6.00 6.61 -0.20
C THR A 49 6.10 7.02 -1.67
N THR A 50 6.32 8.30 -1.95
CA THR A 50 6.39 8.82 -3.32
C THR A 50 7.77 8.68 -3.96
N GLY A 51 8.80 8.44 -3.15
CA GLY A 51 10.19 8.49 -3.56
C GLY A 51 10.72 9.93 -3.65
N VAL A 52 12.00 10.04 -4.03
CA VAL A 52 12.71 11.30 -4.27
C VAL A 52 13.19 11.33 -5.72
N SER A 53 13.16 12.51 -6.35
CA SER A 53 13.86 12.72 -7.63
C SER A 53 15.35 12.92 -7.34
N VAL A 54 16.19 12.16 -8.04
CA VAL A 54 17.63 12.19 -7.87
C VAL A 54 18.25 12.55 -9.21
N PHE A 55 18.76 13.77 -9.29
CA PHE A 55 19.43 14.23 -10.49
C PHE A 55 20.67 13.39 -10.81
N ASN A 56 20.64 12.72 -11.96
CA ASN A 56 21.74 11.94 -12.47
C ASN A 56 22.67 12.85 -13.29
N GLN A 57 23.78 13.28 -12.68
CA GLN A 57 24.76 14.16 -13.32
C GLN A 57 25.41 13.55 -14.58
N LYS A 58 25.38 12.22 -14.76
CA LYS A 58 25.96 11.57 -15.94
C LYS A 58 25.04 11.65 -17.16
N THR A 59 23.72 11.64 -16.95
CA THR A 59 22.72 11.68 -18.02
C THR A 59 22.05 13.05 -18.15
N GLY A 60 22.16 13.92 -17.14
CA GLY A 60 21.51 15.23 -17.10
C GLY A 60 20.01 15.15 -16.79
N GLU A 61 19.52 14.01 -16.29
CA GLU A 61 18.11 13.73 -16.05
C GLU A 61 17.79 13.69 -14.55
N PHE A 62 16.52 13.93 -14.19
CA PHE A 62 16.00 13.98 -12.81
C PHE A 62 15.28 12.69 -12.37
#